data_AF-A0A5M8PC14-F1
#
_entry.id   AF-A0A5M8PC14-F1
#
_cell.length_a   1.000
_cell.length_b   1.000
_cell.length_c   1.000
_cell.angle_alpha   90.00
_cell.angle_beta   90.00
_cell.angle_gamma   90.00
#
_symmetry.space_group_name_H-M   'P 1'
#
loop_
_entity.id
_entity.type
_entity.pdbx_description
1 polymer ?
#
loop_
_entity_poly.entity_id
_entity_poly.type
_entity_poly.pdbx_seq_one_letter_code
_entity_poly.pdbx_strand_id
1 'polypeptide(L)'
;MRPFLSSMYMHATWFQIAVLSLMRPVGTGASSVLYLRSQFCANAPHNVAGSPYHPRSFPLYKPAYHASTPRRDSQAVIWCAPNPNSQTYVTIRMVAVAVGVPYLLNQAIQETGSIIRTHGDGLAGANGLYSVRGSNGLDLFAWDADNHQLTWGVLREACMALFDYMRRNDDFGSARFEVYDGNHKVGEGMIS
;
A
#
# COMPACT_ATOMS: atom_id res chain seq x y z
N MET A 1 -32.78 -18.05 50.44
CA MET A 1 -32.97 -17.25 51.66
C MET A 1 -31.83 -16.23 51.75
N ARG A 2 -32.19 -14.99 52.08
CA ARG A 2 -31.43 -13.70 52.14
C ARG A 2 -30.29 -13.68 53.19
N PRO A 3 -29.40 -12.65 53.32
CA PRO A 3 -29.52 -11.21 52.95
C PRO A 3 -28.29 -10.61 52.20
N PHE A 4 -28.40 -9.49 51.44
CA PHE A 4 -28.62 -8.06 51.77
C PHE A 4 -27.57 -7.43 52.71
N LEU A 5 -26.94 -6.33 52.24
CA LEU A 5 -26.51 -5.07 52.92
C LEU A 5 -25.24 -4.51 52.20
N SER A 6 -25.32 -3.38 51.48
CA SER A 6 -25.13 -1.96 51.93
C SER A 6 -23.91 -1.42 51.17
N SER A 7 -24.05 -0.55 50.18
CA SER A 7 -24.23 0.91 50.32
C SER A 7 -23.25 1.55 51.30
N MET A 8 -22.17 2.15 50.78
CA MET A 8 -21.54 3.33 51.37
C MET A 8 -20.99 4.22 50.23
N TYR A 9 -21.69 5.33 50.04
CA TYR A 9 -21.19 6.53 49.37
C TYR A 9 -20.09 7.16 50.23
N MET A 10 -19.00 7.61 49.62
CA MET A 10 -18.20 8.68 50.21
C MET A 10 -17.72 9.65 49.13
N HIS A 11 -18.19 10.89 49.30
CA HIS A 11 -17.94 12.07 48.49
C HIS A 11 -16.54 12.65 48.73
N ALA A 12 -16.19 13.55 47.81
CA ALA A 12 -15.22 14.64 47.95
C ALA A 12 -13.73 14.22 47.84
N THR A 13 -12.91 14.86 47.01
CA THR A 13 -12.80 16.29 46.78
C THR A 13 -12.35 16.61 45.36
N TRP A 14 -13.03 17.56 44.73
CA TRP A 14 -12.59 18.26 43.54
C TRP A 14 -11.43 19.18 43.92
N PHE A 15 -10.22 18.93 43.39
CA PHE A 15 -9.18 19.95 43.33
C PHE A 15 -9.24 20.61 41.96
N GLN A 16 -9.88 21.78 41.91
CA GLN A 16 -9.70 22.72 40.81
C GLN A 16 -8.36 23.42 41.02
N ILE A 17 -7.36 23.08 40.20
CA ILE A 17 -6.19 23.93 40.01
C ILE A 17 -6.37 24.60 38.64
N ALA A 18 -6.91 25.82 38.67
CA ALA A 18 -6.88 26.72 37.53
C ALA A 18 -5.52 27.43 37.49
N VAL A 19 -4.52 26.84 36.84
CA VAL A 19 -3.33 27.60 36.44
C VAL A 19 -3.62 28.28 35.10
N LEU A 20 -3.94 29.57 35.16
CA LEU A 20 -3.95 30.47 34.02
C LEU A 20 -2.50 30.72 33.56
N SER A 21 -1.95 29.79 32.80
CA SER A 21 -0.72 30.00 32.05
C SER A 21 -1.00 30.90 30.85
N LEU A 22 -0.86 32.22 31.03
CA LEU A 22 -0.77 33.18 29.92
C LEU A 22 0.59 33.03 29.21
N MET A 23 0.82 31.87 28.60
CA MET A 23 1.85 31.75 27.57
C MET A 23 1.23 32.24 26.27
N ARG A 24 1.51 33.51 25.92
CA ARG A 24 1.28 34.00 24.56
C ARG A 24 2.39 33.43 23.67
N PRO A 25 2.09 32.58 22.69
CA PRO A 25 3.09 32.21 21.69
C PRO A 25 3.43 33.49 20.91
N VAL A 26 4.61 34.03 21.18
CA VAL A 26 5.25 35.04 20.34
C VAL A 26 5.81 34.31 19.12
N GLY A 27 5.36 34.73 17.94
CA GLY A 27 5.91 34.29 16.66
C GLY A 27 4.86 33.66 15.77
N THR A 28 4.10 34.50 15.06
CA THR A 28 3.56 34.15 13.75
C THR A 28 4.71 34.00 12.76
N GLY A 29 5.57 33.00 12.97
CA GLY A 29 6.34 32.42 11.89
C GLY A 29 5.31 31.74 11.01
N ALA A 30 5.09 32.25 9.81
CA ALA A 30 4.28 31.55 8.83
C ALA A 30 4.92 30.17 8.65
N SER A 31 4.31 29.15 9.25
CA SER A 31 4.67 27.76 9.01
C SER A 31 4.57 27.58 7.51
N SER A 32 5.72 27.48 6.84
CA SER A 32 5.72 27.11 5.43
C SER A 32 5.08 25.75 5.38
N VAL A 33 3.85 25.70 4.88
CA VAL A 33 3.16 24.45 4.60
C VAL A 33 4.04 23.74 3.58
N LEU A 34 4.80 22.76 4.05
CA LEU A 34 5.55 21.88 3.17
C LEU A 34 4.50 21.07 2.43
N TYR A 35 4.15 21.53 1.23
CA TYR A 35 3.36 20.74 0.31
C TYR A 35 4.13 19.45 0.07
N LEU A 36 3.46 18.33 0.32
CA LEU A 36 4.00 17.02 -0.04
C LEU A 36 4.35 17.07 -1.53
N ARG A 37 5.62 16.81 -1.86
CA ARG A 37 6.03 16.76 -3.25
C ARG A 37 5.25 15.64 -3.92
N SER A 38 4.53 15.98 -4.98
CA SER A 38 3.85 14.97 -5.79
C SER A 38 4.86 13.92 -6.23
N GLN A 39 4.58 12.67 -5.90
CA GLN A 39 5.36 11.55 -6.38
C GLN A 39 4.77 11.10 -7.71
N PHE A 40 5.64 10.71 -8.64
CA PHE A 40 5.25 10.25 -9.97
C PHE A 40 5.64 8.79 -10.13
N CYS A 41 4.82 8.04 -10.85
CA CYS A 41 5.09 6.64 -11.12
C CYS A 41 6.18 6.49 -12.18
N ALA A 42 7.12 5.57 -11.97
CA ALA A 42 8.22 5.35 -12.91
C ALA A 42 7.75 4.83 -14.28
N ASN A 43 6.62 4.10 -14.33
CA ASN A 43 5.99 3.66 -15.57
C ASN A 43 5.09 4.69 -16.25
N ALA A 44 4.85 5.83 -15.60
CA ALA A 44 4.10 6.95 -16.15
C ALA A 44 4.59 8.26 -15.54
N PRO A 45 5.71 8.81 -16.06
CA PRO A 45 6.41 9.95 -15.46
C PRO A 45 5.58 11.24 -15.35
N HIS A 46 4.45 11.31 -16.04
CA HIS A 46 3.52 12.44 -16.00
C HIS A 46 2.25 12.15 -15.18
N ASN A 47 2.13 10.97 -14.58
CA ASN A 47 1.02 10.60 -13.72
C ASN A 47 1.44 10.69 -12.25
N VAL A 48 0.67 11.45 -11.46
CA VAL A 48 0.88 11.50 -10.01
C VAL A 48 0.48 10.15 -9.42
N ALA A 49 1.29 9.59 -8.54
CA ALA A 49 0.95 8.35 -7.84
C ALA A 49 -0.36 8.56 -7.06
N GLY A 50 -1.29 7.61 -7.17
CA GLY A 50 -2.61 7.73 -6.55
C GLY A 50 -3.65 8.49 -7.38
N SER A 51 -3.31 9.07 -8.54
CA SER A 51 -4.31 9.67 -9.43
C SER A 51 -4.79 8.66 -10.50
N PRO A 52 -6.07 8.71 -10.90
CA PRO A 52 -6.56 7.93 -12.03
C PRO A 52 -5.70 8.18 -13.25
N TYR A 53 -5.42 7.10 -13.96
CA TYR A 53 -4.42 7.10 -15.00
C TYR A 53 -5.05 7.54 -16.33
N HIS A 54 -4.52 8.61 -16.92
CA HIS A 54 -4.99 9.09 -18.22
C HIS A 54 -4.40 8.22 -19.35
N PRO A 55 -5.18 7.58 -20.25
CA PRO A 55 -4.65 6.66 -21.27
C PRO A 55 -3.54 7.24 -22.16
N ARG A 56 -3.53 8.56 -22.36
CA ARG A 56 -2.50 9.27 -23.15
C ARG A 56 -1.19 9.55 -22.41
N SER A 57 -1.09 9.28 -21.11
CA SER A 57 0.16 9.44 -20.36
C SER A 57 1.12 8.25 -20.57
N PHE A 58 0.66 7.18 -21.23
CA PHE A 58 1.54 6.09 -21.65
C PHE A 58 2.39 6.54 -22.85
N PRO A 59 3.74 6.56 -22.73
CA PRO A 59 4.55 6.52 -23.93
C PRO A 59 4.23 5.20 -24.64
N LEU A 60 3.67 5.29 -25.86
CA LEU A 60 3.59 4.16 -26.80
C LEU A 60 4.95 3.49 -26.81
N TYR A 61 5.03 2.27 -26.24
CA TYR A 61 6.20 1.38 -26.17
C TYR A 61 7.45 2.00 -26.78
N LYS A 62 8.11 2.90 -26.05
CA LYS A 62 9.50 3.23 -26.34
C LYS A 62 10.28 2.37 -25.36
N PRO A 63 11.01 1.35 -25.81
CA PRO A 63 11.92 0.63 -24.93
C PRO A 63 12.78 1.69 -24.26
N ALA A 64 12.71 1.76 -22.93
CA ALA A 64 13.45 2.74 -22.16
C ALA A 64 14.93 2.51 -22.45
N TYR A 65 15.49 3.33 -23.34
CA TYR A 65 16.91 3.37 -23.58
C TYR A 65 17.55 3.88 -22.28
N HIS A 66 18.10 2.95 -21.51
CA HIS A 66 19.03 3.16 -20.41
C HIS A 66 18.77 4.44 -19.59
N ALA A 67 17.61 4.52 -18.93
CA ALA A 67 17.54 5.37 -17.74
C ALA A 67 18.53 4.77 -16.73
N SER A 68 19.52 5.58 -16.35
CA SER A 68 20.63 5.25 -15.46
C SER A 68 20.17 4.31 -14.35
N THR A 69 20.75 3.12 -14.26
CA THR A 69 20.38 2.11 -13.26
C THR A 69 20.37 2.76 -11.87
N PRO A 70 19.21 2.87 -11.20
CA PRO A 70 19.17 3.26 -9.81
C PRO A 70 20.03 2.27 -9.04
N ARG A 71 20.91 2.77 -8.17
CA ARG A 71 21.77 1.96 -7.29
C ARG A 71 20.93 0.84 -6.66
N ARG A 72 21.32 -0.39 -6.99
CA ARG A 72 20.59 -1.65 -6.81
C ARG A 72 20.25 -2.04 -5.36
N ASP A 73 20.43 -1.16 -4.36
CA ASP A 73 20.52 -1.58 -2.96
C ASP A 73 19.69 -0.79 -1.93
N SER A 74 18.90 0.23 -2.28
CA SER A 74 18.06 0.89 -1.23
C SER A 74 16.87 1.72 -1.67
N GLN A 75 16.71 2.04 -2.95
CA GLN A 75 15.64 2.95 -3.35
C GLN A 75 14.41 2.18 -3.81
N ALA A 76 13.30 2.42 -3.14
CA ALA A 76 12.03 1.87 -3.57
C ALA A 76 11.57 2.55 -4.85
N VAL A 77 11.00 1.76 -5.77
CA VAL A 77 10.43 2.24 -7.02
C VAL A 77 8.93 2.37 -6.88
N ILE A 78 8.39 3.54 -7.22
CA ILE A 78 6.94 3.77 -7.26
C ILE A 78 6.42 3.35 -8.64
N TRP A 79 5.45 2.45 -8.68
CA TRP A 79 4.90 1.89 -9.90
C TRP A 79 3.38 1.88 -9.87
N CYS A 80 2.75 2.56 -10.82
CA CYS A 80 1.29 2.63 -10.91
C CYS A 80 0.72 1.34 -11.49
N ALA A 81 -0.45 0.93 -11.03
CA ALA A 81 -1.20 -0.13 -11.67
C ALA A 81 -1.51 0.23 -13.14
N PRO A 82 -1.52 -0.76 -14.06
CA PRO A 82 -1.71 -0.50 -15.49
C PRO A 82 -3.17 -0.19 -15.86
N ASN A 83 -4.14 -0.36 -14.95
CA ASN A 83 -5.54 -0.07 -15.20
C ASN A 83 -5.82 1.45 -15.17
N PRO A 84 -6.35 2.06 -16.25
CA PRO A 84 -6.59 3.49 -16.33
C PRO A 84 -7.53 4.03 -15.25
N ASN A 85 -8.45 3.20 -14.77
CA ASN A 85 -9.46 3.60 -13.79
C ASN A 85 -9.05 3.32 -12.34
N SER A 86 -7.84 2.80 -12.13
CA SER A 86 -7.31 2.52 -10.80
C SER A 86 -6.48 3.69 -10.26
N GLN A 87 -6.57 3.91 -8.95
CA GLN A 87 -5.67 4.78 -8.19
C GLN A 87 -4.60 3.97 -7.45
N THR A 88 -4.59 2.64 -7.64
CA THR A 88 -3.67 1.76 -6.96
C THR A 88 -2.25 1.90 -7.52
N TYR A 89 -1.27 1.96 -6.63
CA TYR A 89 0.14 1.87 -6.98
C TYR A 89 0.91 1.12 -5.89
N VAL A 90 2.12 0.69 -6.23
CA VAL A 90 3.00 -0.01 -5.31
C VAL A 90 4.34 0.70 -5.17
N THR A 91 4.91 0.60 -3.98
CA THR A 91 6.29 0.98 -3.71
C THR A 91 7.11 -0.30 -3.58
N ILE A 92 7.99 -0.57 -4.53
CA ILE A 92 8.64 -1.87 -4.72
C ILE A 92 10.10 -1.82 -4.27
N ARG A 93 10.53 -2.84 -3.51
CA ARG A 93 11.93 -3.09 -3.16
C ARG A 93 12.28 -4.53 -3.55
N MET A 94 13.09 -4.70 -4.58
CA MET A 94 13.63 -6.00 -4.97
C MET A 94 14.60 -6.51 -3.89
N VAL A 95 14.56 -7.80 -3.61
CA VAL A 95 15.39 -8.46 -2.58
C VAL A 95 16.40 -9.40 -3.23
N ALA A 96 15.92 -10.31 -4.09
CA ALA A 96 16.76 -11.31 -4.75
C ALA A 96 16.08 -11.79 -6.04
N VAL A 97 16.87 -12.23 -7.01
CA VAL A 97 16.34 -12.87 -8.23
C VAL A 97 15.73 -14.22 -7.87
N ALA A 98 14.57 -14.54 -8.44
CA ALA A 98 13.86 -15.77 -8.17
C ALA A 98 13.07 -16.24 -9.40
N VAL A 99 13.11 -17.54 -9.68
CA VAL A 99 12.43 -18.16 -10.83
C VAL A 99 11.05 -18.64 -10.41
N GLY A 100 10.03 -18.32 -11.21
CA GLY A 100 8.65 -18.74 -10.96
C GLY A 100 7.72 -17.60 -10.52
N VAL A 101 8.29 -16.44 -10.16
CA VAL A 101 7.54 -15.22 -9.79
C VAL A 101 6.50 -14.79 -10.84
N PRO A 102 6.76 -14.84 -12.17
CA PRO A 102 5.72 -14.53 -13.16
C PRO A 102 4.47 -15.41 -13.02
N TYR A 103 4.65 -16.70 -12.75
CA TYR A 103 3.54 -17.65 -12.61
C TYR A 103 2.79 -17.43 -11.30
N LEU A 104 3.50 -17.20 -10.20
CA LEU A 104 2.91 -16.86 -8.90
C LEU A 104 2.04 -15.61 -8.98
N LEU A 105 2.57 -14.53 -9.58
CA LEU A 105 1.81 -13.28 -9.74
C LEU A 105 0.61 -13.47 -10.67
N ASN A 106 0.75 -14.19 -11.77
CA ASN A 106 -0.37 -14.47 -12.66
C ASN A 106 -1.45 -15.31 -11.96
N GLN A 107 -1.06 -16.30 -11.15
CA GLN A 107 -1.99 -17.08 -10.33
C GLN A 107 -2.77 -16.16 -9.37
N ALA A 108 -2.09 -15.29 -8.63
CA ALA A 108 -2.74 -14.34 -7.73
C ALA A 108 -3.71 -13.39 -8.45
N ILE A 109 -3.32 -12.86 -9.63
CA ILE A 109 -4.19 -11.99 -10.45
C ILE A 109 -5.45 -12.73 -10.90
N GLN A 110 -5.33 -13.99 -11.30
CA GLN A 110 -6.49 -14.80 -11.74
C GLN A 110 -7.38 -15.19 -10.57
N GLU A 111 -6.80 -15.56 -9.44
CA GLU A 111 -7.53 -15.95 -8.22
C GLU A 111 -8.34 -14.76 -7.69
N THR A 112 -7.70 -13.62 -7.44
CA THR A 112 -8.37 -12.39 -7.00
C THR A 112 -9.44 -11.95 -7.98
N GLY A 113 -9.16 -12.00 -9.29
CA GLY A 113 -10.15 -11.71 -10.32
C GLY A 113 -11.34 -12.67 -10.30
N SER A 114 -11.13 -13.95 -9.99
CA SER A 114 -12.19 -14.94 -9.84
C SER A 114 -13.06 -14.66 -8.62
N ILE A 115 -12.45 -14.32 -7.49
CA ILE A 115 -13.16 -13.94 -6.26
C ILE A 115 -14.03 -12.72 -6.50
N ILE A 116 -13.51 -11.66 -7.12
CA ILE A 116 -14.28 -10.44 -7.43
C ILE A 116 -15.49 -10.76 -8.31
N ARG A 117 -15.34 -11.62 -9.33
CA ARG A 117 -16.46 -11.99 -10.21
C ARG A 117 -17.54 -12.80 -9.50
N THR A 118 -17.17 -13.59 -8.51
CA THR A 118 -18.07 -14.56 -7.86
C THR A 118 -18.69 -14.03 -6.58
N HIS A 119 -17.96 -13.20 -5.83
CA HIS A 119 -18.33 -12.71 -4.50
C HIS A 119 -18.35 -11.18 -4.40
N GLY A 120 -17.94 -10.46 -5.45
CA GLY A 120 -17.78 -9.01 -5.43
C GLY A 120 -16.43 -8.56 -4.86
N ASP A 121 -16.20 -7.24 -4.87
CA ASP A 121 -15.05 -6.66 -4.20
C ASP A 121 -15.34 -6.53 -2.70
N GLY A 122 -14.34 -6.86 -1.88
CA GLY A 122 -14.45 -6.95 -0.43
C GLY A 122 -13.07 -7.13 0.19
N LEU A 123 -13.02 -7.34 1.51
CA LEU A 123 -11.76 -7.51 2.24
C LEU A 123 -10.95 -8.69 1.67
N ALA A 124 -9.67 -8.44 1.39
CA ALA A 124 -8.76 -9.46 0.90
C ALA A 124 -8.38 -10.46 1.99
N GLY A 125 -8.57 -11.73 1.68
CA GLY A 125 -8.18 -12.86 2.53
C GLY A 125 -8.95 -12.97 3.84
N ALA A 126 -8.47 -13.84 4.72
CA ALA A 126 -9.04 -14.00 6.06
C ALA A 126 -8.38 -12.99 7.01
N ASN A 127 -9.18 -12.16 7.68
CA ASN A 127 -8.70 -11.12 8.59
C ASN A 127 -7.70 -10.14 7.96
N GLY A 128 -7.86 -9.82 6.67
CA GLY A 128 -6.98 -8.89 5.96
C GLY A 128 -5.63 -9.50 5.56
N LEU A 129 -5.44 -10.81 5.68
CA LEU A 129 -4.25 -11.53 5.21
C LEU A 129 -4.58 -12.40 4.00
N TYR A 130 -3.93 -12.10 2.88
CA TYR A 130 -3.87 -12.95 1.71
C TYR A 130 -2.54 -13.69 1.66
N SER A 131 -2.60 -14.98 1.34
CA SER A 131 -1.41 -15.79 1.09
C SER A 131 -1.68 -16.78 -0.02
N VAL A 132 -0.76 -16.90 -0.97
CA VAL A 132 -0.80 -17.93 -2.00
C VAL A 132 0.58 -18.56 -2.16
N ARG A 133 0.60 -19.89 -2.18
CA ARG A 133 1.80 -20.68 -2.44
C ARG A 133 1.87 -21.01 -3.93
N GLY A 134 2.97 -20.60 -4.55
CA GLY A 134 3.31 -20.92 -5.92
C GLY A 134 4.08 -22.24 -6.05
N SER A 135 4.50 -22.53 -7.27
CA SER A 135 5.50 -23.56 -7.53
C SER A 135 6.88 -23.14 -6.99
N ASN A 136 7.79 -24.11 -6.89
CA ASN A 136 9.19 -23.90 -6.49
C ASN A 136 9.39 -23.33 -5.06
N GLY A 137 8.39 -23.45 -4.19
CA GLY A 137 8.50 -22.98 -2.81
C GLY A 137 8.38 -21.47 -2.66
N LEU A 138 7.94 -20.75 -3.71
CA LEU A 138 7.66 -19.33 -3.63
C LEU A 138 6.32 -19.09 -2.95
N ASP A 139 6.29 -18.12 -2.05
CA ASP A 139 5.07 -17.68 -1.38
C ASP A 139 4.86 -16.18 -1.65
N LEU A 140 3.61 -15.79 -1.92
CA LEU A 140 3.17 -14.41 -1.94
C LEU A 140 2.28 -14.17 -0.71
N PHE A 141 2.66 -13.17 0.09
CA PHE A 141 1.87 -12.67 1.21
C PHE A 141 1.49 -11.22 0.96
N ALA A 142 0.26 -10.85 1.31
CA ALA A 142 -0.17 -9.47 1.40
C ALA A 142 -1.09 -9.27 2.59
N TRP A 143 -0.92 -8.19 3.33
CA TRP A 143 -1.71 -7.90 4.52
C TRP A 143 -2.09 -6.43 4.63
N ASP A 144 -3.19 -6.16 5.35
CA ASP A 144 -3.69 -4.83 5.70
C ASP A 144 -2.62 -4.02 6.46
N ALA A 145 -2.49 -2.73 6.14
CA ALA A 145 -1.61 -1.80 6.81
C ALA A 145 -2.41 -0.89 7.76
N ASP A 146 -2.19 -1.03 9.07
CA ASP A 146 -2.71 -0.13 10.11
C ASP A 146 -4.24 0.10 10.09
N ASN A 147 -5.02 -0.95 9.77
CA ASN A 147 -6.49 -0.95 9.62
C ASN A 147 -7.00 -0.21 8.37
N HIS A 148 -6.16 0.01 7.37
CA HIS A 148 -6.60 0.47 6.07
C HIS A 148 -6.91 -0.74 5.19
N GLN A 149 -8.21 -0.97 4.96
CA GLN A 149 -8.70 -2.19 4.33
C GLN A 149 -8.08 -2.44 2.95
N LEU A 150 -7.32 -3.54 2.85
CA LEU A 150 -6.89 -4.12 1.59
C LEU A 150 -8.07 -4.87 0.95
N THR A 151 -8.58 -4.41 -0.20
CA THR A 151 -9.63 -5.12 -0.93
C THR A 151 -9.07 -6.08 -1.99
N TRP A 152 -9.89 -7.02 -2.46
CA TRP A 152 -9.53 -7.92 -3.57
C TRP A 152 -9.17 -7.16 -4.83
N GLY A 153 -9.91 -6.10 -5.16
CA GLY A 153 -9.65 -5.22 -6.30
C GLY A 153 -8.29 -4.53 -6.20
N VAL A 154 -8.00 -3.93 -5.05
CA VAL A 154 -6.71 -3.28 -4.77
C VAL A 154 -5.56 -4.29 -4.83
N LEU A 155 -5.70 -5.45 -4.20
CA LEU A 155 -4.69 -6.51 -4.23
C LEU A 155 -4.41 -6.98 -5.66
N ARG A 156 -5.46 -7.16 -6.48
CA ARG A 156 -5.31 -7.54 -7.89
C ARG A 156 -4.51 -6.50 -8.67
N GLU A 157 -4.84 -5.22 -8.52
CA GLU A 157 -4.15 -4.13 -9.21
C GLU A 157 -2.69 -3.98 -8.72
N ALA A 158 -2.43 -4.21 -7.43
CA ALA A 158 -1.07 -4.26 -6.88
C ALA A 158 -0.22 -5.38 -7.50
N CYS A 159 -0.78 -6.59 -7.60
CA CYS A 159 -0.12 -7.72 -8.28
C CYS A 159 0.14 -7.44 -9.76
N MET A 160 -0.80 -6.77 -10.45
CA MET A 160 -0.61 -6.34 -11.85
C MET A 160 0.49 -5.30 -12.00
N ALA A 161 0.57 -4.33 -11.07
CA ALA A 161 1.64 -3.33 -11.03
C ALA A 161 3.00 -3.99 -10.83
N LEU A 162 3.12 -4.90 -9.86
CA LEU A 162 4.35 -5.63 -9.58
C LEU A 162 4.79 -6.51 -10.76
N PHE A 163 3.86 -7.22 -11.38
CA PHE A 163 4.14 -8.02 -12.58
C PHE A 163 4.62 -7.16 -13.75
N ASP A 164 3.97 -6.00 -14.00
CA ASP A 164 4.38 -5.09 -15.07
C ASP A 164 5.77 -4.49 -14.81
N TYR A 165 6.09 -4.14 -13.56
CA TYR A 165 7.43 -3.69 -13.17
C TYR A 165 8.49 -4.75 -13.49
N MET A 166 8.35 -5.96 -12.95
CA MET A 166 9.35 -7.02 -13.12
C MET A 166 9.51 -7.39 -14.60
N ARG A 167 8.40 -7.46 -15.34
CA ARG A 167 8.41 -7.76 -16.78
C ARG A 167 9.14 -6.69 -17.58
N ARG A 168 8.92 -5.39 -17.31
CA ARG A 168 9.55 -4.31 -18.09
C ARG A 168 11.03 -4.11 -17.79
N ASN A 169 11.46 -4.52 -16.60
CA ASN A 169 12.85 -4.40 -16.18
C ASN A 169 13.63 -5.72 -16.31
N ASP A 170 12.97 -6.80 -16.74
CA ASP A 170 13.54 -8.16 -16.81
C ASP A 170 14.16 -8.60 -15.46
N ASP A 171 13.49 -8.26 -14.36
CA ASP A 171 13.99 -8.44 -12.99
C ASP A 171 12.94 -9.15 -12.12
N PHE A 172 12.72 -10.43 -12.40
CA PHE A 172 11.82 -11.26 -11.61
C PHE A 172 12.50 -11.80 -10.36
N GLY A 173 11.86 -11.57 -9.21
CA GLY A 173 12.49 -11.88 -7.95
C GLY A 173 11.61 -11.75 -6.72
N SER A 174 12.16 -12.19 -5.61
CA SER A 174 11.66 -11.89 -4.27
C SER A 174 11.67 -10.37 -4.07
N ALA A 175 10.61 -9.84 -3.49
CA ALA A 175 10.41 -8.42 -3.32
C ALA A 175 9.60 -8.13 -2.07
N ARG A 176 9.81 -6.96 -1.47
CA ARG A 176 8.88 -6.35 -0.52
C ARG A 176 8.17 -5.21 -1.23
N PHE A 177 6.89 -5.04 -0.95
CA PHE A 177 6.13 -3.96 -1.53
C PHE A 177 5.12 -3.40 -0.54
N GLU A 178 4.83 -2.12 -0.70
CA GLU A 178 3.72 -1.45 -0.04
C GLU A 178 2.65 -1.16 -1.08
N VAL A 179 1.39 -1.27 -0.70
CA VAL A 179 0.23 -1.06 -1.56
C VAL A 179 -0.46 0.22 -1.12
N TYR A 180 -0.69 1.10 -2.08
CA TYR A 180 -1.40 2.36 -1.89
C TYR A 180 -2.62 2.40 -2.80
N ASP A 181 -3.71 2.96 -2.32
CA ASP A 181 -4.88 3.32 -3.11
C ASP A 181 -5.22 4.81 -2.87
N GLY A 182 -5.07 5.61 -3.93
CA GLY A 182 -5.07 7.07 -3.79
C GLY A 182 -3.91 7.53 -2.91
N ASN A 183 -4.20 8.29 -1.85
CA ASN A 183 -3.17 8.80 -0.93
C ASN A 183 -2.98 7.92 0.32
N HIS A 184 -3.63 6.76 0.39
CA HIS A 184 -3.63 5.91 1.58
C HIS A 184 -2.83 4.64 1.33
N LYS A 185 -1.88 4.33 2.22
CA LYS A 185 -1.30 2.99 2.30
C LYS A 185 -2.38 2.06 2.82
N VAL A 186 -2.70 1.01 2.08
CA VAL A 186 -3.80 0.06 2.37
C VAL A 186 -3.27 -1.37 2.55
N GLY A 187 -1.99 -1.59 2.29
CA GLY A 187 -1.40 -2.89 2.57
C GLY A 187 0.10 -2.93 2.40
N GLU A 188 0.65 -4.07 2.77
CA GLU A 188 2.02 -4.47 2.55
C GLU A 188 2.04 -5.88 1.97
N GLY A 189 3.16 -6.26 1.37
CA GLY A 189 3.33 -7.62 0.91
C GLY A 189 4.77 -8.00 0.65
N MET A 190 4.95 -9.30 0.45
CA MET A 190 6.24 -9.91 0.22
C MET A 190 6.10 -11.10 -0.73
N ILE A 191 7.07 -11.24 -1.63
CA ILE A 191 7.36 -12.46 -2.37
C ILE A 191 8.66 -13.01 -1.80
N SER A 192 8.65 -14.26 -1.34
CA SER A 192 9.81 -14.96 -0.79
C SER A 192 9.95 -16.35 -1.37
#